data_AF-A0A7S3GRB6-F1
#
_entry.id   AF-A0A7S3GRB6-F1
#
_cell.length_a   1.000
_cell.length_b   1.000
_cell.length_c   1.000
_cell.angle_alpha   90.00
_cell.angle_beta   90.00
_cell.angle_gamma   90.00
#
_symmetry.space_group_name_H-M   'P 1'
#
loop_
_entity.id
_entity.type
_entity.pdbx_description
1 polymer ?
#
loop_
_entity_poly.entity_id
_entity_poly.type
_entity_poly.pdbx_seq_one_letter_code
_entity_poly.pdbx_strand_id
1 'polypeptide(L)'
;QLEQSGTAAQSTGQTMWQLSFSGLDEAQASALRRSGPEAILAEALRRTENWFVPVQDMIRNTLPGELWATGLYDRDPMAQFEKNSMNNGTHTKKNKIDQQSTTDGTPIIT
;
A
#
# COMPACT_ATOMS: atom_id res chain seq x y z
N GLN A 1 44.59 27.87 32.71
CA GLN A 1 43.23 27.46 32.30
C GLN A 1 43.41 26.34 31.29
N LEU A 2 42.97 25.13 31.61
CA LEU A 2 42.93 24.01 30.68
C LEU A 2 41.61 24.13 29.90
N GLU A 3 41.69 24.46 28.61
CA GLU A 3 40.53 24.45 27.72
C GLU A 3 40.04 23.01 27.55
N GLN A 4 38.80 22.78 28.01
CA GLN A 4 38.11 21.53 27.85
C GLN A 4 37.74 21.36 26.37
N SER A 5 38.48 20.50 25.67
CA SER A 5 38.09 19.98 24.35
C SER A 5 36.89 19.05 24.53
N GLY A 6 35.68 19.62 24.51
CA GLY A 6 34.44 18.86 24.43
C GLY A 6 34.28 18.29 23.03
N THR A 7 34.79 17.08 22.80
CA THR A 7 34.46 16.29 21.60
C THR A 7 33.00 15.83 21.72
N ALA A 8 32.08 16.72 21.37
CA ALA A 8 30.70 16.34 21.16
C ALA A 8 30.69 15.38 19.96
N ALA A 9 30.57 14.08 20.23
CA ALA A 9 30.34 13.09 19.20
C ALA A 9 29.04 13.48 18.48
N GLN A 10 29.17 14.11 17.31
CA GLN A 10 28.04 14.37 16.42
C GLN A 10 27.48 12.99 16.06
N SER A 11 26.30 12.67 16.58
CA SER A 11 25.52 11.55 16.07
C SER A 11 25.24 11.85 14.60
N THR A 12 26.01 11.26 13.70
CA THR A 12 25.76 11.33 12.26
C THR A 12 24.39 10.71 12.03
N GLY A 13 23.36 11.55 11.86
CA GLY A 13 22.00 11.09 11.65
C GLY A 13 21.96 10.15 10.45
N GLN A 14 21.59 8.89 10.67
CA GLN A 14 21.35 7.96 9.59
C GLN A 14 20.00 8.31 8.97
N THR A 15 19.98 8.48 7.66
CA THR A 15 18.75 8.75 6.90
C THR A 15 18.39 7.50 6.13
N MET A 16 17.19 6.99 6.37
CA MET A 16 16.61 5.89 5.59
C MET A 16 15.66 6.47 4.55
N TRP A 17 15.74 5.97 3.33
CA TRP A 17 14.84 6.33 2.25
C TRP A 17 14.20 5.07 1.66
N GLN A 18 13.01 5.20 1.11
CA GLN A 18 12.30 4.12 0.43
C GLN A 18 11.75 4.63 -0.89
N LEU A 19 11.92 3.83 -1.94
CA LEU A 19 11.31 4.05 -3.25
C LEU A 19 10.34 2.91 -3.53
N SER A 20 9.13 3.25 -3.92
CA SER A 20 8.10 2.29 -4.33
C SER A 20 7.76 2.55 -5.79
N PHE A 21 7.74 1.49 -6.59
CA PHE A 21 7.42 1.57 -8.02
C PHE A 21 6.34 0.57 -8.37
N SER A 22 5.44 0.96 -9.27
CA SER A 22 4.47 0.06 -9.89
C SER A 22 5.06 -0.57 -11.18
N GLY A 23 4.34 -1.55 -11.72
CA GLY A 23 4.62 -2.11 -13.04
C GLY A 23 5.64 -3.26 -13.08
N LEU A 24 5.98 -3.85 -11.94
CA LEU A 24 6.57 -5.20 -11.91
C LEU A 24 5.50 -6.19 -11.47
N ASP A 25 5.48 -7.35 -12.10
CA ASP A 25 4.80 -8.51 -11.54
C ASP A 25 5.62 -9.15 -10.40
N GLU A 26 5.01 -10.09 -9.69
CA GLU A 26 5.66 -10.80 -8.58
C GLU A 26 6.94 -11.53 -9.01
N ALA A 27 6.94 -12.15 -10.19
CA ALA A 27 8.08 -12.90 -10.68
C ALA A 27 9.28 -11.98 -10.97
N GLN A 28 9.02 -10.83 -11.58
CA GLN A 28 10.01 -9.79 -11.86
C GLN A 28 10.56 -9.16 -10.57
N ALA A 29 9.69 -8.84 -9.61
CA ALA A 29 10.12 -8.30 -8.32
C ALA A 29 10.99 -9.30 -7.54
N SER A 30 10.60 -10.58 -7.56
CA SER A 30 11.36 -11.68 -6.96
C SER A 30 12.71 -11.89 -7.65
N ALA A 31 12.75 -11.83 -8.99
CA ALA A 31 13.98 -11.94 -9.77
C ALA A 31 14.94 -10.78 -9.47
N LEU A 32 14.44 -9.53 -9.42
CA LEU A 32 15.25 -8.36 -9.08
C LEU A 32 15.87 -8.50 -7.70
N ARG A 33 15.07 -8.88 -6.69
CA ARG A 33 15.57 -9.11 -5.32
C ARG A 33 16.68 -10.16 -5.27
N ARG A 34 16.58 -11.23 -6.06
CA ARG A 34 17.58 -12.31 -6.13
C ARG A 34 18.84 -11.93 -6.91
N SER A 35 18.77 -10.88 -7.74
CA SER A 35 19.89 -10.45 -8.58
C SER A 35 20.98 -9.71 -7.80
N GLY A 36 20.69 -9.32 -6.55
CA GLY A 36 21.66 -8.69 -5.65
C GLY A 36 21.62 -7.16 -5.68
N PRO A 37 22.41 -6.52 -4.80
CA PRO A 37 22.32 -5.08 -4.55
C PRO A 37 22.72 -4.20 -5.74
N GLU A 38 23.69 -4.62 -6.55
CA GLU A 38 24.10 -3.88 -7.75
C GLU A 38 22.97 -3.78 -8.79
N ALA A 39 22.22 -4.88 -8.96
CA ALA A 39 21.06 -4.90 -9.86
C ALA A 39 19.93 -4.01 -9.31
N ILE A 40 19.73 -3.99 -7.99
CA ILE A 40 18.76 -3.11 -7.32
C ILE A 40 19.15 -1.64 -7.52
N LEU A 41 20.44 -1.29 -7.34
CA LEU A 41 20.96 0.05 -7.54
C LEU A 41 20.75 0.51 -9.00
N ALA A 42 21.14 -0.32 -9.97
CA ALA A 42 20.98 -0.02 -11.38
C ALA A 42 19.50 0.21 -11.75
N GLU A 43 18.59 -0.62 -11.23
CA GLU A 43 17.16 -0.47 -11.47
C GLU A 43 16.59 0.79 -10.80
N ALA A 44 17.03 1.12 -9.58
CA ALA A 44 16.63 2.36 -8.90
C ALA A 44 17.07 3.60 -9.69
N LEU A 45 18.31 3.64 -10.17
CA LEU A 45 18.84 4.73 -11.00
C LEU A 45 18.08 4.86 -12.32
N ARG A 46 17.82 3.73 -13.00
CA ARG A 46 17.07 3.70 -14.25
C ARG A 46 15.65 4.24 -14.09
N ARG A 47 14.95 3.86 -13.01
CA ARG A 47 13.57 4.32 -12.75
C ARG A 47 13.49 5.78 -12.36
N THR A 48 14.53 6.30 -11.73
CA THR A 48 14.58 7.67 -11.22
C THR A 48 15.37 8.62 -12.12
N GLU A 49 15.72 8.21 -13.35
CA GLU A 49 16.61 8.97 -14.26
C GLU A 49 16.14 10.41 -14.48
N ASN A 50 14.82 10.61 -14.60
CA ASN A 50 14.20 11.91 -14.83
C ASN A 50 13.79 12.65 -13.55
N TRP A 51 14.21 12.17 -12.38
CA TRP A 51 13.92 12.82 -11.10
C TRP A 51 14.96 13.90 -10.79
N PHE A 52 14.73 14.65 -9.72
CA PHE A 52 15.62 15.72 -9.30
C PHE A 52 17.02 15.17 -8.94
N VAL A 53 18.06 15.89 -9.34
CA VAL A 53 19.47 15.48 -9.23
C VAL A 53 19.89 14.97 -7.84
N PRO A 54 19.49 15.59 -6.71
CA PRO A 54 19.80 15.08 -5.39
C PRO A 54 19.27 13.68 -5.08
N VAL A 55 18.17 13.24 -5.72
CA VAL A 55 17.70 11.86 -5.57
C VAL A 55 18.66 10.89 -6.22
N GLN A 56 19.14 11.21 -7.42
CA GLN A 56 20.16 10.43 -8.11
C GLN A 56 21.45 10.35 -7.28
N ASP A 57 21.90 11.48 -6.75
CA ASP A 57 23.11 11.52 -5.92
C ASP A 57 22.94 10.73 -4.62
N MET A 58 21.77 10.81 -3.98
CA MET A 58 21.46 10.00 -2.80
C MET A 58 21.54 8.51 -3.10
N ILE A 59 20.96 8.06 -4.22
CA ILE A 59 21.01 6.65 -4.63
C ILE A 59 22.44 6.23 -4.95
N ARG A 60 23.20 7.02 -5.71
CA ARG A 60 24.61 6.73 -6.08
C ARG A 60 25.55 6.65 -4.89
N ASN A 61 25.29 7.41 -3.83
CA ASN A 61 26.10 7.43 -2.63
C ASN A 61 25.68 6.38 -1.58
N THR A 62 24.60 5.63 -1.81
CA THR A 62 24.19 4.55 -0.92
C THR A 62 25.06 3.33 -1.16
N LEU A 63 25.59 2.72 -0.10
CA LEU A 63 26.43 1.53 -0.24
C LEU A 63 25.58 0.33 -0.71
N PRO A 64 26.08 -0.51 -1.64
CA PRO A 64 25.33 -1.68 -2.11
C PRO A 64 24.85 -2.59 -0.97
N GLY A 65 25.66 -2.76 0.08
CA GLY A 65 25.28 -3.58 1.25
C GLY A 65 24.13 -3.01 2.09
N GLU A 66 23.75 -1.76 1.91
CA GLU A 66 22.63 -1.09 2.60
C GLU A 66 21.35 -1.12 1.77
N LEU A 67 21.43 -1.56 0.50
CA LEU A 67 20.31 -1.66 -0.41
C LEU A 67 19.63 -3.02 -0.31
N TRP A 68 18.31 -2.98 -0.25
CA TRP A 68 17.45 -4.15 -0.35
C TRP A 68 16.17 -3.79 -1.09
N ALA A 69 15.53 -4.79 -1.68
CA ALA A 69 14.29 -4.63 -2.42
C ALA A 69 13.31 -5.73 -2.05
N THR A 70 12.02 -5.39 -2.09
CA THR A 70 10.92 -6.35 -1.90
C THR A 70 9.78 -6.01 -2.84
N GLY A 71 9.07 -7.04 -3.31
CA GLY A 71 7.77 -6.84 -3.94
C GLY A 71 6.80 -6.25 -2.91
N LEU A 72 6.06 -5.22 -3.31
CA LEU A 72 4.95 -4.68 -2.53
C LEU A 72 3.67 -5.36 -3.01
N TYR A 73 3.13 -6.24 -2.18
CA TYR A 73 1.88 -6.94 -2.46
C TYR A 73 0.75 -6.11 -1.87
N ASP A 74 0.07 -5.33 -2.71
CA ASP A 74 -1.16 -4.68 -2.29
C ASP A 74 -2.19 -5.75 -1.95
N ARG A 75 -2.86 -5.56 -0.82
CA ARG A 75 -4.03 -6.35 -0.47
C ARG A 75 -5.20 -5.85 -1.30
N ASP A 76 -6.13 -6.74 -1.66
CA ASP A 76 -7.40 -6.33 -2.26
C ASP A 76 -8.01 -5.20 -1.41
N PRO A 77 -8.42 -4.08 -2.06
CA PRO A 77 -9.00 -2.96 -1.34
C PRO A 77 -10.22 -3.45 -0.55
N MET A 78 -10.33 -3.00 0.71
CA MET A 78 -11.49 -3.34 1.52
C MET A 78 -12.76 -2.83 0.85
N ALA A 79 -13.83 -3.63 0.91
CA ALA A 79 -15.15 -3.21 0.41
C ALA A 79 -15.54 -1.88 1.06
N GLN A 80 -15.90 -0.90 0.23
CA GLN A 80 -16.39 0.37 0.72
C GLN A 80 -17.79 0.13 1.28
N PHE A 81 -17.94 0.25 2.59
CA PHE A 81 -19.27 0.29 3.21
C PHE A 81 -19.81 1.70 3.04
N GLU A 82 -20.95 1.84 2.38
CA GLU A 82 -21.71 3.07 2.45
C GLU A 82 -22.02 3.35 3.92
N LYS A 83 -21.67 4.54 4.38
CA LYS A 83 -22.04 4.99 5.72
C LYS A 83 -23.57 5.13 5.72
N ASN A 84 -24.25 4.08 6.14
CA ASN A 84 -25.70 4.08 6.34
C ASN A 84 -26.05 5.33 7.13
N SER A 85 -26.78 6.25 6.47
CA SER A 85 -27.27 7.46 7.09
C SER A 85 -28.27 7.02 8.16
N MET A 86 -27.79 6.83 9.38
CA MET A 86 -28.62 6.53 10.54
C MET A 86 -29.44 7.77 10.85
N ASN A 87 -30.54 7.89 10.11
CA ASN A 87 -31.61 8.82 10.37
C ASN A 87 -32.95 8.16 10.01
N ASN A 88 -33.23 7.00 10.63
CA ASN A 88 -34.58 6.43 10.66
C ASN A 88 -35.16 6.56 12.06
N GLY A 89 -35.27 7.80 12.53
CA GLY A 89 -36.32 8.18 13.46
C GLY A 89 -37.54 8.61 12.64
N THR A 90 -38.51 7.73 12.45
CA THR A 90 -39.94 8.10 12.36
C THR A 90 -40.80 6.85 12.40
N HIS A 91 -41.47 6.68 13.54
CA HIS A 91 -42.72 5.94 13.62
C HIS A 91 -43.72 6.50 12.60
N THR A 92 -44.28 5.67 11.72
CA THR A 92 -45.64 5.94 11.21
C THR A 92 -46.39 4.63 10.99
N LYS A 93 -47.66 4.69 11.38
CA LYS A 93 -48.58 3.59 11.70
C LYS A 93 -49.16 2.91 10.44
N LYS A 94 -49.51 1.64 10.64
CA LYS A 94 -50.60 0.84 10.04
C LYS A 94 -51.25 1.36 8.75
N ASN A 95 -51.35 0.49 7.75
CA ASN A 95 -52.64 0.22 7.11
C ASN A 95 -52.78 -1.26 6.74
N LYS A 96 -53.83 -1.85 7.30
CA LYS A 96 -54.40 -3.17 7.02
C LYS A 96 -55.61 -2.92 6.14
N ILE A 97 -55.66 -3.50 4.94
CA ILE A 97 -56.92 -3.89 4.27
C ILE A 97 -56.66 -5.27 3.64
N ASP A 98 -57.39 -6.24 4.18
CA ASP A 98 -57.57 -7.60 3.65
C ASP A 98 -58.35 -7.56 2.32
N GLN A 99 -58.13 -8.53 1.43
CA GLN A 99 -59.18 -9.46 0.96
C GLN A 99 -58.63 -10.54 0.01
N GLN A 100 -59.31 -11.69 0.03
CA GLN A 100 -58.81 -13.05 -0.22
C GLN A 100 -59.21 -13.64 -1.59
N SER A 101 -58.53 -14.74 -1.96
CA SER A 101 -59.02 -15.91 -2.74
C SER A 101 -59.25 -15.70 -4.26
N THR A 102 -58.93 -16.58 -5.23
CA THR A 102 -58.83 -18.05 -5.32
C THR A 102 -57.99 -18.51 -6.55
N THR A 103 -57.35 -19.68 -6.42
CA THR A 103 -57.16 -20.80 -7.40
C THR A 103 -56.49 -20.57 -8.78
N ASP A 104 -55.36 -21.26 -9.04
CA ASP A 104 -55.35 -22.50 -9.87
C ASP A 104 -53.99 -23.24 -9.86
N GLY A 105 -54.06 -24.58 -9.97
CA GLY A 105 -53.06 -25.59 -9.62
C GLY A 105 -51.73 -25.62 -10.40
N THR A 106 -50.72 -26.40 -10.00
CA THR A 106 -50.72 -27.84 -9.70
C THR A 106 -49.40 -28.23 -8.99
N PRO A 107 -49.36 -29.09 -7.95
CA PRO A 107 -48.12 -29.68 -7.47
C PRO A 107 -47.81 -31.02 -8.16
N ILE A 108 -46.57 -31.18 -8.66
CA ILE A 108 -46.02 -32.46 -9.14
C ILE A 108 -45.51 -33.28 -7.94
N ILE A 109 -45.87 -34.56 -7.96
CA ILE A 109 -45.63 -35.63 -6.98
C ILE A 109 -44.30 -36.34 -7.31
N THR A 110 -43.49 -36.66 -6.29
CA THR A 110 -43.03 -38.02 -5.91
C THR A 110 -42.42 -37.97 -4.52
#